data_AF-A0A968TQD4-F1
#
_entry.id   AF-A0A968TQD4-F1
#
_cell.length_a   1.000
_cell.length_b   1.000
_cell.length_c   1.000
_cell.angle_alpha   90.00
_cell.angle_beta   90.00
_cell.angle_gamma   90.00
#
_symmetry.space_group_name_H-M   'P 1'
#
loop_
_entity.id
_entity.type
_entity.pdbx_description
1 polymer ?
#
loop_
_entity_poly.entity_id
_entity_poly.type
_entity_poly.pdbx_seq_one_letter_code
_entity_poly.pdbx_strand_id
1 'polypeptide(L)'
;MHRIAAAPGGWNPEAEGVVAIEQTPAPIVFLTAADTEIQTLAQAIDHLPPDFPAVRVTNLLNLQQQFSIDDYGENVLSSAKAIVLRLLGGRAYWPYGLEVAKQIAEQTKADLWVLPGDDRPDPELNSHSTVSLAAADQLWRYFCEGGIENTVNALKFIGNISLNLPGSIDLPQPIPRVGLYPFAFESDPDAPQVGVLFYRSHYLSGNTSAIDALCEALVDRYLQPVPIFLSSLREIEVQQALLQQFSSGLAVLLNATSFSLAQIDGDAPDLWRSLDVPVLQVILSGGTIEQWQDSTQGLSARDVAMNVALPEVDGRIITRAISFKAVQTRSSALETDVVVYEPVSDRVSFVADLALGWAKLRSTRVSDRRVALILANYPTRDARLANGVGLDTPASCVELLKALAEAGYTVSNWPKDSDELIARLTATVTNDAEGDWRKISQTLPRSTYDEFFARLPIAVQQVVIDRWGAPEPEDLIVAGIQLGNVFVGVQPARGYDRDPSLNYHAPDLVPPHRYLAFYAWLRREWQAQAIVHVGKHGNLEWLPGKSVALSENCFPEVAIGALPHLYPFI
;
A
#
# COMPACT_ATOMS: atom_id res chain seq x y z
N MET A 1 -8.80 34.99 -15.31
CA MET A 1 -9.20 33.60 -15.05
C MET A 1 -8.22 32.73 -15.81
N HIS A 2 -7.30 32.05 -15.12
CA HIS A 2 -6.27 31.24 -15.77
C HIS A 2 -6.87 29.87 -16.13
N ARG A 3 -6.77 29.49 -17.41
CA ARG A 3 -7.12 28.15 -17.89
C ARG A 3 -5.98 27.20 -17.55
N ILE A 4 -6.30 26.06 -16.98
CA ILE A 4 -5.33 25.00 -16.68
C ILE A 4 -5.72 23.81 -17.56
N ALA A 5 -4.72 23.20 -18.19
CA ALA A 5 -4.93 21.93 -18.88
C ALA A 5 -5.40 20.87 -17.87
N ALA A 6 -6.22 19.91 -18.30
CA ALA A 6 -6.56 18.77 -17.46
C ALA A 6 -5.27 18.10 -16.96
N ALA A 7 -5.13 17.99 -15.64
CA ALA A 7 -4.01 17.32 -15.03
C ALA A 7 -4.28 15.82 -14.99
N PRO A 8 -3.29 14.98 -15.34
CA PRO A 8 -3.46 13.55 -15.24
C PRO A 8 -3.55 13.07 -13.78
N GLY A 9 -4.31 12.01 -13.51
CA GLY A 9 -4.50 11.47 -12.16
C GLY A 9 -5.70 12.04 -11.38
N GLY A 10 -6.42 13.00 -11.97
CA GLY A 10 -7.71 13.49 -11.49
C GLY A 10 -7.66 14.90 -10.88
N TRP A 11 -8.82 15.38 -10.46
CA TRP A 11 -9.03 16.72 -9.94
C TRP A 11 -8.43 16.89 -8.54
N ASN A 12 -7.54 17.89 -8.41
CA ASN A 12 -7.08 18.37 -7.11
C ASN A 12 -8.02 19.48 -6.63
N PRO A 13 -8.79 19.30 -5.54
CA PRO A 13 -9.64 20.35 -4.97
C PRO A 13 -8.87 21.62 -4.57
N GLU A 14 -7.56 21.51 -4.37
CA GLU A 14 -6.68 22.62 -4.00
C GLU A 14 -6.09 23.36 -5.23
N ALA A 15 -6.32 22.87 -6.45
CA ALA A 15 -5.81 23.53 -7.66
C ALA A 15 -6.72 24.72 -8.06
N GLU A 16 -6.19 25.94 -7.94
CA GLU A 16 -6.88 27.16 -8.41
C GLU A 16 -6.87 27.28 -9.94
N GLY A 17 -7.96 26.93 -10.62
CA GLY A 17 -8.15 27.26 -12.04
C GLY A 17 -9.31 26.53 -12.72
N VAL A 18 -9.57 26.88 -13.99
CA VAL A 18 -10.60 26.24 -14.82
C VAL A 18 -9.98 25.18 -15.70
N VAL A 19 -10.42 23.94 -15.56
CA VAL A 19 -9.95 22.82 -16.38
C VAL A 19 -10.59 22.93 -17.76
N ALA A 20 -9.76 23.08 -18.79
CA ALA A 20 -10.20 23.00 -20.18
C ALA A 20 -9.80 21.63 -20.76
N ILE A 21 -10.77 20.88 -21.26
CA ILE A 21 -10.56 19.56 -21.85
C ILE A 21 -10.48 19.71 -23.37
N GLU A 22 -9.28 19.53 -23.92
CA GLU A 22 -9.07 19.57 -25.35
C GLU A 22 -9.31 18.18 -25.96
N GLN A 23 -10.58 17.92 -26.34
CA GLN A 23 -11.00 16.74 -27.09
C GLN A 23 -11.79 17.15 -28.32
N THR A 24 -11.58 16.46 -29.42
CA THR A 24 -12.35 16.63 -30.65
C THR A 24 -13.72 15.93 -30.53
N PRO A 25 -14.77 16.45 -31.21
CA PRO A 25 -16.06 15.80 -31.30
C PRO A 25 -16.00 14.34 -31.79
N ALA A 26 -16.87 13.48 -31.25
CA ALA A 26 -17.01 12.10 -31.73
C ALA A 26 -18.46 11.58 -31.65
N PRO A 27 -18.83 10.58 -32.47
CA PRO A 27 -20.17 9.98 -32.44
C PRO A 27 -20.54 9.33 -31.09
N ILE A 28 -19.56 8.79 -30.36
CA ILE A 28 -19.77 8.19 -29.04
C ILE A 28 -18.93 8.96 -28.01
N VAL A 29 -19.56 9.48 -26.97
CA VAL A 29 -18.88 10.14 -25.86
C VAL A 29 -19.24 9.44 -24.55
N PHE A 30 -18.22 9.09 -23.78
CA PHE A 30 -18.32 8.39 -22.50
C PHE A 30 -17.80 9.28 -21.36
N LEU A 31 -18.57 9.41 -20.30
CA LEU A 31 -18.24 10.18 -19.11
C LEU A 31 -18.31 9.27 -17.88
N THR A 32 -17.18 9.08 -17.22
CA THR A 32 -17.04 8.22 -16.03
C THR A 32 -16.08 8.83 -15.02
N ALA A 33 -16.24 8.54 -13.74
CA ALA A 33 -15.27 8.91 -12.71
C ALA A 33 -14.20 7.83 -12.46
N ALA A 34 -14.32 6.65 -13.09
CA ALA A 34 -13.48 5.49 -12.82
C ALA A 34 -12.34 5.35 -13.84
N ASP A 35 -11.09 5.60 -13.41
CA ASP A 35 -9.91 5.46 -14.28
C ASP A 35 -9.75 4.02 -14.82
N THR A 36 -10.16 3.01 -14.05
CA THR A 36 -10.15 1.60 -14.49
C THR A 36 -11.06 1.36 -15.69
N GLU A 37 -12.19 2.05 -15.79
CA GLU A 37 -13.07 1.98 -16.96
C GLU A 37 -12.43 2.65 -18.17
N ILE A 38 -11.82 3.82 -17.99
CA ILE A 38 -11.09 4.53 -19.05
C ILE A 38 -9.98 3.63 -19.62
N GLN A 39 -9.22 2.97 -18.74
CA GLN A 39 -8.18 2.02 -19.13
C GLN A 39 -8.74 0.82 -19.89
N THR A 40 -9.85 0.24 -19.42
CA THR A 40 -10.48 -0.92 -20.06
C THR A 40 -11.04 -0.54 -21.44
N LEU A 41 -11.64 0.65 -21.56
CA LEU A 41 -12.08 1.23 -22.82
C LEU A 41 -10.91 1.43 -23.77
N ALA A 42 -9.78 1.96 -23.29
CA ALA A 42 -8.59 2.18 -24.11
C ALA A 42 -8.07 0.88 -24.73
N GLN A 43 -8.05 -0.21 -23.96
CA GLN A 43 -7.66 -1.54 -24.46
C GLN A 43 -8.74 -2.13 -25.38
N ALA A 44 -10.02 -1.96 -25.06
CA ALA A 44 -11.12 -2.51 -25.85
C ALA A 44 -11.20 -1.92 -27.27
N ILE A 45 -10.79 -0.66 -27.46
CA ILE A 45 -10.77 -0.02 -28.78
C ILE A 45 -9.89 -0.79 -29.77
N ASP A 46 -8.76 -1.34 -29.33
CA ASP A 46 -7.83 -2.08 -30.21
C ASP A 46 -8.43 -3.39 -30.73
N HIS A 47 -9.52 -3.87 -30.13
CA HIS A 47 -10.26 -5.07 -30.52
C HIS A 47 -11.52 -4.78 -31.35
N LEU A 48 -11.82 -3.51 -31.64
CA LEU A 48 -12.94 -3.13 -32.49
C LEU A 48 -12.57 -3.17 -33.98
N PRO A 49 -13.55 -3.26 -34.89
CA PRO A 49 -13.32 -3.14 -36.32
C PRO A 49 -12.61 -1.81 -36.67
N PRO A 50 -11.70 -1.78 -37.67
CA PRO A 50 -10.97 -0.56 -38.05
C PRO A 50 -11.86 0.63 -38.47
N ASP A 51 -13.08 0.34 -38.90
CA ASP A 51 -14.10 1.31 -39.31
C ASP A 51 -15.09 1.67 -38.19
N PHE A 52 -14.84 1.22 -36.96
CA PHE A 52 -15.68 1.54 -35.83
C PHE A 52 -15.68 3.05 -35.55
N PRO A 53 -16.85 3.67 -35.26
CA PRO A 53 -16.93 5.10 -35.01
C PRO A 53 -16.03 5.58 -33.88
N ALA A 54 -15.51 6.80 -34.00
CA ALA A 54 -14.67 7.40 -32.98
C ALA A 54 -15.38 7.45 -31.62
N VAL A 55 -14.61 7.20 -30.56
CA VAL A 55 -15.06 7.25 -29.17
C VAL A 55 -14.24 8.30 -28.43
N ARG A 56 -14.89 9.10 -27.59
CA ARG A 56 -14.21 10.01 -26.65
C ARG A 56 -14.56 9.63 -25.25
N VAL A 57 -13.58 9.64 -24.37
CA VAL A 57 -13.78 9.31 -22.96
C VAL A 57 -13.23 10.43 -22.12
N THR A 58 -14.01 10.93 -21.17
CA THR A 58 -13.55 11.98 -20.27
C THR A 58 -13.83 11.58 -18.83
N ASN A 59 -12.84 11.81 -17.96
CA ASN A 59 -13.02 11.64 -16.53
C ASN A 59 -13.94 12.76 -15.98
N LEU A 60 -15.07 12.39 -15.38
CA LEU A 60 -16.05 13.31 -14.79
C LEU A 60 -15.43 14.23 -13.71
N LEU A 61 -14.36 13.79 -13.05
CA LEU A 61 -13.64 14.60 -12.09
C LEU A 61 -13.02 15.85 -12.73
N ASN A 62 -12.72 15.83 -14.03
CA ASN A 62 -12.24 17.01 -14.76
C ASN A 62 -13.37 17.97 -15.18
N LEU A 63 -14.63 17.56 -15.02
CA LEU A 63 -15.83 18.31 -15.37
C LEU A 63 -16.64 18.70 -14.14
N GLN A 64 -16.03 19.24 -13.09
CA GLN A 64 -16.76 19.63 -11.86
C GLN A 64 -17.28 21.07 -11.89
N GLN A 65 -16.64 21.95 -12.67
CA GLN A 65 -17.00 23.36 -12.75
C GLN A 65 -18.02 23.59 -13.86
N GLN A 66 -19.04 24.42 -13.59
CA GLN A 66 -20.11 24.72 -14.56
C GLN A 66 -19.57 25.17 -15.92
N PHE A 67 -18.58 26.06 -15.93
CA PHE A 67 -17.96 26.51 -17.18
C PHE A 67 -17.33 25.36 -17.98
N SER A 68 -16.58 24.45 -17.33
CA SER A 68 -15.97 23.30 -18.00
C SER A 68 -17.03 22.35 -18.56
N ILE A 69 -18.13 22.17 -17.83
CA ILE A 69 -19.28 21.36 -18.26
C ILE A 69 -19.94 21.99 -19.48
N ASP A 70 -20.19 23.29 -19.46
CA ASP A 70 -20.84 24.02 -20.56
C ASP A 70 -19.96 24.03 -21.82
N ASP A 71 -18.67 24.35 -21.67
CA ASP A 71 -17.70 24.35 -22.78
C ASP A 71 -17.59 22.96 -23.42
N TYR A 72 -17.48 21.90 -22.61
CA TYR A 72 -17.45 20.53 -23.11
C TYR A 72 -18.79 20.10 -23.73
N GLY A 73 -19.90 20.56 -23.16
CA GLY A 73 -21.24 20.36 -23.69
C GLY A 73 -21.40 20.94 -25.09
N GLU A 74 -21.04 22.21 -25.27
CA GLU A 74 -21.13 22.92 -26.53
C GLU A 74 -20.15 22.37 -27.57
N ASN A 75 -18.90 22.11 -27.18
CA ASN A 75 -17.84 21.78 -28.13
C ASN A 75 -17.75 20.29 -28.48
N VAL A 76 -18.16 19.37 -27.58
CA VAL A 76 -17.99 17.92 -27.76
C VAL A 76 -19.33 17.19 -27.76
N LEU A 77 -20.13 17.34 -26.70
CA LEU A 77 -21.37 16.58 -26.55
C LEU A 77 -22.42 16.93 -27.62
N SER A 78 -22.45 18.18 -28.09
CA SER A 78 -23.39 18.67 -29.12
C SER A 78 -23.32 17.91 -30.44
N SER A 79 -22.19 17.25 -30.72
CA SER A 79 -21.96 16.48 -31.95
C SER A 79 -22.11 14.98 -31.76
N ALA A 80 -22.30 14.51 -30.52
CA ALA A 80 -22.43 13.09 -30.21
C ALA A 80 -23.75 12.51 -30.74
N LYS A 81 -23.73 11.20 -31.02
CA LYS A 81 -24.92 10.38 -31.30
C LYS A 81 -25.29 9.49 -30.13
N ALA A 82 -24.29 9.09 -29.34
CA ALA A 82 -24.47 8.43 -28.06
C ALA A 82 -23.66 9.17 -26.98
N ILE A 83 -24.32 9.53 -25.89
CA ILE A 83 -23.71 10.11 -24.70
C ILE A 83 -23.93 9.12 -23.56
N VAL A 84 -22.85 8.54 -23.02
CA VAL A 84 -22.91 7.60 -21.90
C VAL A 84 -22.39 8.25 -20.64
N LEU A 85 -23.22 8.31 -19.61
CA LEU A 85 -22.91 8.85 -18.28
C LEU A 85 -22.92 7.71 -17.26
N ARG A 86 -21.77 7.44 -16.63
CA ARG A 86 -21.68 6.56 -15.45
C ARG A 86 -21.48 7.38 -14.19
N LEU A 87 -22.46 7.36 -13.29
CA LEU A 87 -22.48 8.19 -12.08
C LEU A 87 -22.38 7.35 -10.80
N LEU A 88 -21.30 7.52 -10.05
CA LEU A 88 -21.13 6.94 -8.71
C LEU A 88 -21.87 7.79 -7.67
N GLY A 89 -22.78 7.20 -6.90
CA GLY A 89 -23.57 7.92 -5.89
C GLY A 89 -24.86 8.58 -6.42
N GLY A 90 -25.30 8.19 -7.63
CA GLY A 90 -26.58 8.61 -8.20
C GLY A 90 -26.58 10.04 -8.73
N ARG A 91 -27.78 10.58 -8.99
CA ARG A 91 -27.97 11.91 -9.63
C ARG A 91 -27.31 13.07 -8.88
N ALA A 92 -27.18 12.95 -7.55
CA ALA A 92 -26.69 14.02 -6.68
C ALA A 92 -25.19 14.28 -6.86
N TYR A 93 -24.46 13.33 -7.45
CA TYR A 93 -23.03 13.44 -7.66
C TYR A 93 -22.66 14.47 -8.74
N TRP A 94 -23.46 14.58 -9.80
CA TRP A 94 -23.17 15.48 -10.92
C TRP A 94 -24.45 16.14 -11.49
N PRO A 95 -25.21 16.89 -10.65
CA PRO A 95 -26.57 17.30 -10.98
C PRO A 95 -26.62 18.30 -12.14
N TYR A 96 -25.71 19.28 -12.16
CA TYR A 96 -25.68 20.30 -13.22
C TYR A 96 -25.31 19.67 -14.57
N GLY A 97 -24.25 18.86 -14.62
CA GLY A 97 -23.83 18.21 -15.85
C GLY A 97 -24.83 17.20 -16.40
N LEU A 98 -25.58 16.51 -15.53
CA LEU A 98 -26.69 15.67 -15.95
C LEU A 98 -27.79 16.47 -16.68
N GLU A 99 -28.16 17.65 -16.16
CA GLU A 99 -29.15 18.50 -16.84
C GLU A 99 -28.63 19.05 -18.17
N VAL A 100 -27.35 19.44 -18.25
CA VAL A 100 -26.71 19.86 -19.51
C VAL A 100 -26.74 18.72 -20.53
N ALA A 101 -26.35 17.50 -20.15
CA ALA A 101 -26.37 16.34 -21.03
C ALA A 101 -27.79 16.01 -21.52
N LYS A 102 -28.81 16.12 -20.66
CA LYS A 102 -30.22 15.94 -21.04
C LYS A 102 -30.69 16.99 -22.05
N GLN A 103 -30.38 18.26 -21.83
CA GLN A 103 -30.73 19.34 -22.75
C GLN A 103 -30.07 19.14 -24.12
N ILE A 104 -28.79 18.77 -24.14
CA ILE A 104 -28.06 18.49 -25.38
C ILE A 104 -28.68 17.29 -26.10
N ALA A 105 -28.96 16.19 -25.40
CA ALA A 105 -29.59 15.01 -25.99
C ALA A 105 -30.97 15.34 -26.60
N GLU A 106 -31.78 16.17 -25.92
CA GLU A 106 -33.08 16.60 -26.43
C GLU A 106 -32.97 17.45 -27.71
N GLN A 107 -31.99 18.35 -27.76
CA GLN A 107 -31.75 19.26 -28.89
C GLN A 107 -31.15 18.53 -30.10
N THR A 108 -30.18 17.66 -29.87
CA THR A 108 -29.39 16.97 -30.92
C THR A 108 -30.01 15.65 -31.35
N LYS A 109 -30.98 15.14 -30.58
CA LYS A 109 -31.53 13.78 -30.70
C LYS A 109 -30.47 12.69 -30.53
N ALA A 110 -29.42 12.96 -29.77
CA ALA A 110 -28.48 11.94 -29.33
C ALA A 110 -29.14 11.01 -28.31
N ASP A 111 -28.74 9.74 -28.32
CA ASP A 111 -29.12 8.80 -27.28
C ASP A 111 -28.31 9.07 -26.01
N LEU A 112 -29.01 9.40 -24.93
CA LEU A 112 -28.45 9.54 -23.60
C LEU A 112 -28.62 8.24 -22.83
N TRP A 113 -27.50 7.72 -22.33
CA TRP A 113 -27.43 6.53 -21.49
C TRP A 113 -26.95 6.98 -20.11
N VAL A 114 -27.82 6.94 -19.10
CA VAL A 114 -27.47 7.33 -17.73
C VAL A 114 -27.51 6.09 -16.86
N LEU A 115 -26.34 5.64 -16.40
CA LEU A 115 -26.15 4.38 -15.71
C LEU A 115 -25.54 4.61 -14.32
N PRO A 116 -25.89 3.80 -13.31
CA PRO A 116 -25.16 3.77 -12.05
C PRO A 116 -23.69 3.50 -12.32
N GLY A 117 -22.78 3.95 -11.46
CA GLY A 117 -21.33 3.68 -11.52
C GLY A 117 -20.89 2.41 -10.78
N ASP A 118 -21.78 1.81 -9.98
CA ASP A 118 -21.52 0.61 -9.17
C ASP A 118 -22.35 -0.59 -9.65
N ASP A 119 -22.33 -1.69 -8.89
CA ASP A 119 -23.08 -2.93 -9.14
C ASP A 119 -24.48 -2.92 -8.54
N ARG A 120 -24.96 -1.77 -8.04
CA ARG A 120 -26.30 -1.62 -7.50
C ARG A 120 -27.24 -1.09 -8.58
N PRO A 121 -28.38 -1.77 -8.83
CA PRO A 121 -29.38 -1.23 -9.73
C PRO A 121 -29.90 0.12 -9.23
N ASP A 122 -29.96 1.11 -10.12
CA ASP A 122 -30.55 2.43 -9.83
C ASP A 122 -31.60 2.77 -10.92
N PRO A 123 -32.87 2.35 -10.73
CA PRO A 123 -33.93 2.63 -11.67
C PRO A 123 -34.24 4.13 -11.82
N GLU A 124 -34.02 4.94 -10.77
CA GLU A 124 -34.21 6.39 -10.84
C GLU A 124 -33.19 6.99 -11.81
N LEU A 125 -31.92 6.62 -11.65
CA LEU A 125 -30.86 7.08 -12.53
C LEU A 125 -31.07 6.62 -13.98
N ASN A 126 -31.41 5.33 -14.16
CA ASN A 126 -31.70 4.77 -15.48
C ASN A 126 -32.88 5.47 -16.18
N SER A 127 -33.85 5.98 -15.42
CA SER A 127 -35.02 6.69 -15.97
C SER A 127 -34.68 8.01 -16.68
N HIS A 128 -33.47 8.55 -16.46
CA HIS A 128 -32.97 9.72 -17.18
C HIS A 128 -32.40 9.40 -18.58
N SER A 129 -32.28 8.11 -18.92
CA SER A 129 -31.86 7.69 -20.26
C SER A 129 -32.95 7.96 -21.30
N THR A 130 -32.57 8.28 -22.54
CA THR A 130 -33.52 8.38 -23.66
C THR A 130 -33.76 7.02 -24.34
N VAL A 131 -32.88 6.05 -24.10
CA VAL A 131 -33.02 4.67 -24.56
C VAL A 131 -33.98 3.86 -23.67
N SER A 132 -34.40 2.69 -24.14
CA SER A 132 -35.23 1.80 -23.33
C SER A 132 -34.52 1.35 -22.05
N LEU A 133 -35.28 1.16 -20.97
CA LEU A 133 -34.75 0.63 -19.71
C LEU A 133 -34.03 -0.72 -19.88
N ALA A 134 -34.52 -1.58 -20.79
CA ALA A 134 -33.87 -2.85 -21.09
C ALA A 134 -32.49 -2.67 -21.74
N ALA A 135 -32.35 -1.69 -22.63
CA ALA A 135 -31.06 -1.36 -23.23
C ALA A 135 -30.10 -0.76 -22.18
N ALA A 136 -30.59 0.16 -21.35
CA ALA A 136 -29.79 0.74 -20.26
C ALA A 136 -29.31 -0.34 -19.26
N ASP A 137 -30.20 -1.25 -18.84
CA ASP A 137 -29.86 -2.38 -17.96
C ASP A 137 -28.82 -3.31 -18.61
N GLN A 138 -28.98 -3.65 -19.89
CA GLN A 138 -28.00 -4.48 -20.60
C GLN A 138 -26.63 -3.81 -20.72
N LEU A 139 -26.59 -2.50 -21.04
CA LEU A 139 -25.33 -1.76 -21.10
C LEU A 139 -24.66 -1.69 -19.72
N TRP A 140 -25.42 -1.42 -18.67
CA TRP A 140 -24.95 -1.44 -17.28
C TRP A 140 -24.36 -2.81 -16.91
N ARG A 141 -25.02 -3.91 -17.28
CA ARG A 141 -24.51 -5.28 -17.04
C ARG A 141 -23.16 -5.56 -17.67
N TYR A 142 -22.87 -5.08 -18.90
CA TYR A 142 -21.53 -5.24 -19.47
C TYR A 142 -20.45 -4.61 -18.58
N PHE A 143 -20.72 -3.44 -18.01
CA PHE A 143 -19.76 -2.77 -17.14
C PHE A 143 -19.73 -3.35 -15.72
N CYS A 144 -20.83 -3.94 -15.21
CA CYS A 144 -20.83 -4.70 -13.96
C CYS A 144 -19.98 -5.97 -14.06
N GLU A 145 -20.14 -6.71 -15.16
CA GLU A 145 -19.32 -7.89 -15.40
C GLU A 145 -17.87 -7.49 -15.70
N GLY A 146 -17.68 -6.39 -16.45
CA GLY A 146 -16.38 -5.79 -16.74
C GLY A 146 -15.50 -6.65 -17.65
N GLY A 147 -14.26 -6.22 -17.85
CA GLY A 147 -13.30 -6.91 -18.70
C GLY A 147 -13.35 -6.46 -20.16
N ILE A 148 -12.27 -6.77 -20.89
CA ILE A 148 -12.05 -6.28 -22.26
C ILE A 148 -13.15 -6.76 -23.20
N GLU A 149 -13.47 -8.06 -23.20
CA GLU A 149 -14.49 -8.63 -24.11
C GLU A 149 -15.89 -8.05 -23.88
N ASN A 150 -16.31 -7.88 -22.62
CA ASN A 150 -17.58 -7.23 -22.31
C ASN A 150 -17.58 -5.77 -22.73
N THR A 151 -16.46 -5.06 -22.58
CA THR A 151 -16.34 -3.66 -23.00
C THR A 151 -16.39 -3.51 -24.52
N VAL A 152 -15.78 -4.43 -25.27
CA VAL A 152 -15.89 -4.51 -26.73
C VAL A 152 -17.35 -4.71 -27.14
N ASN A 153 -18.05 -5.65 -26.50
CA ASN A 153 -19.46 -5.88 -26.78
C ASN A 153 -20.37 -4.73 -26.34
N ALA A 154 -20.04 -4.01 -25.26
CA ALA A 154 -20.72 -2.80 -24.83
C ALA A 154 -20.62 -1.69 -25.88
N LEU A 155 -19.43 -1.46 -26.43
CA LEU A 155 -19.22 -0.47 -27.49
C LEU A 155 -19.98 -0.86 -28.77
N LYS A 156 -19.93 -2.13 -29.18
CA LYS A 156 -20.73 -2.65 -30.30
C LYS A 156 -22.24 -2.50 -30.05
N PHE A 157 -22.69 -2.73 -28.81
CA PHE A 157 -24.09 -2.58 -28.40
C PHE A 157 -24.56 -1.12 -28.52
N ILE A 158 -23.77 -0.18 -28.02
CA ILE A 158 -24.02 1.27 -28.21
C ILE A 158 -24.07 1.61 -29.70
N GLY A 159 -23.11 1.10 -30.50
CA GLY A 159 -23.08 1.31 -31.94
C GLY A 159 -24.32 0.77 -32.68
N ASN A 160 -24.83 -0.38 -32.27
CA ASN A 160 -26.03 -0.97 -32.88
C ASN A 160 -27.28 -0.15 -32.55
N ILE A 161 -27.46 0.23 -31.27
CA ILE A 161 -28.64 0.97 -30.82
C ILE A 161 -28.62 2.43 -31.32
N SER A 162 -27.52 3.15 -31.12
CA SER A 162 -27.46 4.60 -31.33
C SER A 162 -26.96 5.01 -32.71
N LEU A 163 -26.28 4.11 -33.43
CA LEU A 163 -25.68 4.39 -34.74
C LEU A 163 -26.15 3.41 -35.84
N ASN A 164 -27.04 2.46 -35.52
CA ASN A 164 -27.54 1.42 -36.44
C ASN A 164 -26.41 0.60 -37.10
N LEU A 165 -25.31 0.37 -36.37
CA LEU A 165 -24.20 -0.43 -36.89
C LEU A 165 -24.59 -1.92 -36.97
N PRO A 166 -24.25 -2.62 -38.06
CA PRO A 166 -24.48 -4.04 -38.18
C PRO A 166 -23.46 -4.84 -37.34
N GLY A 167 -23.87 -6.00 -36.85
CA GLY A 167 -22.96 -6.93 -36.16
C GLY A 167 -23.68 -7.76 -35.09
N SER A 168 -23.15 -8.96 -34.83
CA SER A 168 -23.57 -9.76 -33.68
C SER A 168 -23.00 -9.16 -32.41
N ILE A 169 -23.81 -9.14 -31.36
CA ILE A 169 -23.43 -8.68 -30.02
C ILE A 169 -23.69 -9.84 -29.08
N ASP A 170 -22.63 -10.30 -28.43
CA ASP A 170 -22.75 -11.35 -27.43
C ASP A 170 -23.28 -10.73 -26.14
N LEU A 171 -24.14 -11.45 -25.41
CA LEU A 171 -24.65 -11.01 -24.11
C LEU A 171 -23.50 -10.81 -23.10
N PRO A 172 -23.68 -9.97 -22.06
CA PRO A 172 -22.68 -9.80 -21.00
C PRO A 172 -22.25 -11.16 -20.43
N GLN A 173 -20.95 -11.44 -20.49
CA GLN A 173 -20.36 -12.68 -20.00
C GLN A 173 -19.95 -12.53 -18.54
N PRO A 174 -20.41 -13.41 -17.64
CA PRO A 174 -20.08 -13.30 -16.24
C PRO A 174 -18.61 -13.60 -15.99
N ILE A 175 -17.93 -12.72 -15.26
CA ILE A 175 -16.56 -12.98 -14.79
C ILE A 175 -16.63 -13.29 -13.29
N PRO A 176 -15.99 -14.36 -12.79
CA PRO A 176 -16.05 -14.75 -11.38
C PRO A 176 -15.77 -13.58 -10.42
N ARG A 177 -16.45 -13.58 -9.27
CA ARG A 177 -16.23 -12.58 -8.22
C ARG A 177 -14.91 -12.76 -7.49
N VAL A 178 -14.40 -13.99 -7.46
CA VAL A 178 -13.11 -14.37 -6.89
C VAL A 178 -12.47 -15.40 -7.82
N GLY A 179 -11.16 -15.32 -8.02
CA GLY A 179 -10.45 -16.27 -8.86
C GLY A 179 -8.94 -16.10 -8.80
N LEU A 180 -8.24 -17.16 -9.21
CA LEU A 180 -6.78 -17.13 -9.37
C LEU A 180 -6.42 -16.22 -10.54
N TYR A 181 -5.47 -15.33 -10.29
CA TYR A 181 -4.85 -14.55 -11.35
C TYR A 181 -3.76 -15.40 -12.03
N PRO A 182 -3.80 -15.57 -13.36
CA PRO A 182 -2.85 -16.42 -14.06
C PRO A 182 -1.47 -15.75 -14.14
N PHE A 183 -0.61 -16.03 -13.16
CA PHE A 183 0.79 -15.63 -13.15
C PHE A 183 1.68 -16.86 -13.41
N ALA A 184 2.53 -16.79 -14.43
CA ALA A 184 3.39 -17.90 -14.84
C ALA A 184 4.75 -17.83 -14.12
N PHE A 185 5.08 -18.88 -13.38
CA PHE A 185 6.38 -19.02 -12.71
C PHE A 185 6.72 -20.51 -12.50
N GLU A 186 7.99 -20.80 -12.25
CA GLU A 186 8.42 -22.14 -11.85
C GLU A 186 8.04 -22.38 -10.39
N SER A 187 7.04 -23.24 -10.18
CA SER A 187 6.57 -23.59 -8.84
C SER A 187 7.52 -24.56 -8.16
N ASP A 188 7.98 -24.20 -6.97
CA ASP A 188 8.63 -25.12 -6.03
C ASP A 188 7.60 -25.57 -4.97
N PRO A 189 7.23 -26.86 -4.92
CA PRO A 189 6.28 -27.38 -3.93
C PRO A 189 6.72 -27.20 -2.47
N ASP A 190 8.02 -27.05 -2.20
CA ASP A 190 8.56 -26.90 -0.85
C ASP A 190 8.65 -25.42 -0.42
N ALA A 191 8.42 -24.48 -1.34
CA ALA A 191 8.47 -23.05 -1.06
C ALA A 191 7.23 -22.59 -0.25
N PRO A 192 7.39 -21.66 0.72
CA PRO A 192 6.26 -21.12 1.47
C PRO A 192 5.28 -20.37 0.55
N GLN A 193 4.00 -20.71 0.63
CA GLN A 193 2.95 -20.02 -0.11
C GLN A 193 2.65 -18.64 0.49
N VAL A 194 2.56 -17.64 -0.39
CA VAL A 194 2.22 -16.26 -0.07
C VAL A 194 1.01 -15.86 -0.90
N GLY A 195 -0.13 -15.66 -0.23
CA GLY A 195 -1.35 -15.21 -0.89
C GLY A 195 -1.24 -13.74 -1.25
N VAL A 196 -1.66 -13.35 -2.45
CA VAL A 196 -1.67 -11.95 -2.89
C VAL A 196 -3.09 -11.57 -3.28
N LEU A 197 -3.80 -10.86 -2.41
CA LEU A 197 -5.18 -10.44 -2.65
C LEU A 197 -5.22 -9.06 -3.26
N PHE A 198 -6.00 -8.87 -4.32
CA PHE A 198 -6.20 -7.56 -4.93
C PHE A 198 -7.61 -7.43 -5.52
N TYR A 199 -8.04 -6.19 -5.81
CA TYR A 199 -9.39 -5.99 -6.33
C TYR A 199 -9.56 -6.55 -7.74
N ARG A 200 -10.71 -7.19 -7.97
CA ARG A 200 -11.20 -7.63 -9.28
C ARG A 200 -11.21 -6.50 -10.31
N SER A 201 -11.46 -5.25 -9.91
CA SER A 201 -11.40 -4.10 -10.81
C SER A 201 -10.02 -3.90 -11.48
N HIS A 202 -8.92 -4.18 -10.76
CA HIS A 202 -7.57 -4.15 -11.35
C HIS A 202 -7.37 -5.28 -12.36
N TYR A 203 -7.85 -6.49 -12.05
CA TYR A 203 -7.83 -7.62 -13.00
C TYR A 203 -8.61 -7.30 -14.28
N LEU A 204 -9.84 -6.82 -14.15
CA LEU A 204 -10.71 -6.52 -15.28
C LEU A 204 -10.17 -5.41 -16.20
N SER A 205 -9.44 -4.46 -15.62
CA SER A 205 -8.83 -3.34 -16.38
C SER A 205 -7.44 -3.64 -16.92
N GLY A 206 -6.89 -4.82 -16.64
CA GLY A 206 -5.51 -5.16 -16.97
C GLY A 206 -4.48 -4.32 -16.20
N ASN A 207 -4.88 -3.73 -15.07
CA ASN A 207 -4.03 -2.89 -14.23
C ASN A 207 -3.31 -3.75 -13.18
N THR A 208 -2.53 -4.72 -13.66
CA THR A 208 -1.94 -5.78 -12.85
C THR A 208 -0.43 -5.68 -12.70
N SER A 209 0.22 -4.71 -13.34
CA SER A 209 1.68 -4.49 -13.31
C SER A 209 2.28 -4.48 -11.90
N ALA A 210 1.59 -3.85 -10.93
CA ALA A 210 2.03 -3.83 -9.54
C ALA A 210 1.93 -5.20 -8.85
N ILE A 211 0.94 -6.00 -9.24
CA ILE A 211 0.74 -7.37 -8.75
C ILE A 211 1.78 -8.30 -9.39
N ASP A 212 2.04 -8.15 -10.68
CA ASP A 212 3.06 -8.90 -11.43
C ASP A 212 4.44 -8.66 -10.79
N ALA A 213 4.84 -7.39 -10.62
CA ALA A 213 6.10 -7.02 -9.97
C ALA A 213 6.24 -7.57 -8.54
N LEU A 214 5.14 -7.58 -7.77
CA LEU A 214 5.12 -8.18 -6.44
C LEU A 214 5.29 -9.70 -6.48
N CYS A 215 4.63 -10.38 -7.42
CA CYS A 215 4.78 -11.83 -7.60
C CYS A 215 6.20 -12.19 -8.03
N GLU A 216 6.79 -11.45 -8.97
CA GLU A 216 8.19 -11.59 -9.37
C GLU A 216 9.14 -11.44 -8.18
N ALA A 217 8.98 -10.38 -7.38
CA ALA A 217 9.81 -10.14 -6.21
C ALA A 217 9.68 -11.22 -5.12
N LEU A 218 8.53 -11.90 -5.04
CA LEU A 218 8.33 -13.05 -4.16
C LEU A 218 9.06 -14.28 -4.70
N VAL A 219 8.96 -14.55 -6.01
CA VAL A 219 9.67 -15.68 -6.66
C VAL A 219 11.18 -15.54 -6.50
N ASP A 220 11.73 -14.33 -6.68
CA ASP A 220 13.16 -14.03 -6.46
C ASP A 220 13.66 -14.35 -5.04
N ARG A 221 12.72 -14.47 -4.09
CA ARG A 221 12.97 -14.77 -2.67
C ARG A 221 12.62 -16.21 -2.30
N TYR A 222 12.40 -17.07 -3.29
CA TYR A 222 11.99 -18.47 -3.12
C TYR A 222 10.66 -18.60 -2.35
N LEU A 223 9.72 -17.69 -2.62
CA LEU A 223 8.35 -17.75 -2.12
C LEU A 223 7.40 -18.10 -3.28
N GLN A 224 6.33 -18.83 -2.98
CA GLN A 224 5.34 -19.22 -3.98
C GLN A 224 4.14 -18.24 -3.95
N PRO A 225 4.05 -17.27 -4.89
CA PRO A 225 2.91 -16.36 -4.93
C PRO A 225 1.63 -17.10 -5.35
N VAL A 226 0.53 -16.80 -4.67
CA VAL A 226 -0.82 -17.24 -5.03
C VAL A 226 -1.70 -16.00 -5.20
N PRO A 227 -1.64 -15.33 -6.37
CA PRO A 227 -2.40 -14.11 -6.60
C PRO A 227 -3.87 -14.42 -6.88
N ILE A 228 -4.76 -13.74 -6.14
CA ILE A 228 -6.20 -13.92 -6.18
C ILE A 228 -6.86 -12.55 -6.33
N PHE A 229 -7.64 -12.39 -7.39
CA PHE A 229 -8.50 -11.22 -7.53
C PHE A 229 -9.84 -11.47 -6.81
N LEU A 230 -10.44 -10.43 -6.23
CA LEU A 230 -11.73 -10.53 -5.55
C LEU A 230 -12.57 -9.25 -5.64
N SER A 231 -13.90 -9.39 -5.61
CA SER A 231 -14.83 -8.25 -5.61
C SER A 231 -14.80 -7.49 -4.28
N SER A 232 -15.08 -8.19 -3.18
CA SER A 232 -15.13 -7.64 -1.84
C SER A 232 -14.90 -8.74 -0.82
N LEU A 233 -14.02 -8.49 0.15
CA LEU A 233 -13.83 -9.40 1.27
C LEU A 233 -15.08 -9.46 2.16
N ARG A 234 -16.02 -8.50 2.09
CA ARG A 234 -17.26 -8.50 2.89
C ARG A 234 -18.27 -9.56 2.45
N GLU A 235 -18.11 -10.11 1.25
CA GLU A 235 -18.98 -11.16 0.71
C GLU A 235 -18.59 -12.52 1.29
N ILE A 236 -19.54 -13.24 1.87
CA ILE A 236 -19.28 -14.50 2.58
C ILE A 236 -18.78 -15.57 1.61
N GLU A 237 -19.32 -15.62 0.40
CA GLU A 237 -18.93 -16.57 -0.65
C GLU A 237 -17.46 -16.36 -1.06
N VAL A 238 -17.01 -15.10 -1.12
CA VAL A 238 -15.61 -14.75 -1.38
C VAL A 238 -14.72 -15.23 -0.24
N GLN A 239 -15.11 -15.01 1.01
CA GLN A 239 -14.35 -15.49 2.17
C GLN A 239 -14.24 -17.02 2.19
N GLN A 240 -15.33 -17.75 1.90
CA GLN A 240 -15.33 -19.21 1.84
C GLN A 240 -14.40 -19.74 0.74
N ALA A 241 -14.42 -19.11 -0.45
CA ALA A 241 -13.52 -19.47 -1.54
C ALA A 241 -12.04 -19.27 -1.15
N LEU A 242 -11.71 -18.17 -0.45
CA LEU A 242 -10.35 -17.93 0.06
C LEU A 242 -9.91 -19.00 1.06
N LEU A 243 -10.78 -19.35 2.02
CA LEU A 243 -10.48 -20.40 3.01
C LEU A 243 -10.28 -21.76 2.34
N GLN A 244 -11.08 -22.07 1.31
CA GLN A 244 -10.92 -23.29 0.53
C GLN A 244 -9.59 -23.29 -0.25
N GLN A 245 -9.25 -22.17 -0.89
CA GLN A 245 -8.02 -22.02 -1.67
C GLN A 245 -6.76 -22.20 -0.79
N PHE A 246 -6.77 -21.66 0.42
CA PHE A 246 -5.64 -21.72 1.35
C PHE A 246 -5.67 -22.90 2.33
N SER A 247 -6.58 -23.85 2.13
CA SER A 247 -6.71 -25.05 2.98
C SER A 247 -5.45 -25.93 3.01
N SER A 248 -4.62 -25.87 1.96
CA SER A 248 -3.34 -26.59 1.87
C SER A 248 -2.18 -25.94 2.65
N GLY A 249 -2.41 -24.75 3.20
CA GLY A 249 -1.43 -23.98 3.96
C GLY A 249 -1.13 -22.63 3.33
N LEU A 250 -0.81 -21.67 4.16
CA LEU A 250 -0.47 -20.30 3.78
C LEU A 250 0.56 -19.79 4.79
N ALA A 251 1.65 -19.18 4.37
CA ALA A 251 2.65 -18.65 5.29
C ALA A 251 2.35 -17.21 5.70
N VAL A 252 1.99 -16.37 4.72
CA VAL A 252 1.73 -14.93 4.86
C VAL A 252 0.69 -14.52 3.82
N LEU A 253 -0.16 -13.55 4.16
CA LEU A 253 -1.11 -12.95 3.22
C LEU A 253 -0.72 -11.50 2.93
N LEU A 254 -0.50 -11.17 1.66
CA LEU A 254 -0.37 -9.80 1.18
C LEU A 254 -1.73 -9.32 0.69
N ASN A 255 -2.27 -8.27 1.30
CA ASN A 255 -3.60 -7.76 0.99
C ASN A 255 -3.51 -6.35 0.41
N ALA A 256 -3.75 -6.23 -0.90
CA ALA A 256 -3.83 -4.98 -1.65
C ALA A 256 -5.26 -4.43 -1.78
N THR A 257 -6.22 -4.99 -1.05
CA THR A 257 -7.58 -4.43 -0.96
C THR A 257 -7.64 -3.39 0.15
N SER A 258 -8.39 -2.32 -0.10
CA SER A 258 -8.67 -1.26 0.86
C SER A 258 -9.87 -1.63 1.75
N PHE A 259 -10.10 -0.84 2.80
CA PHE A 259 -11.20 -0.98 3.75
C PHE A 259 -11.11 -2.17 4.72
N SER A 260 -11.84 -1.99 5.82
CA SER A 260 -12.02 -2.96 6.90
C SER A 260 -13.14 -3.95 6.60
N LEU A 261 -12.96 -5.17 7.05
CA LEU A 261 -14.00 -6.18 7.18
C LEU A 261 -14.85 -6.01 8.44
N ALA A 262 -14.28 -5.45 9.51
CA ALA A 262 -15.01 -5.20 10.74
C ALA A 262 -16.23 -4.30 10.48
N GLN A 263 -17.35 -4.68 11.11
CA GLN A 263 -18.54 -3.85 11.20
C GLN A 263 -18.60 -3.24 12.59
N ILE A 264 -19.05 -1.98 12.68
CA ILE A 264 -19.07 -1.20 13.93
C ILE A 264 -19.87 -1.92 15.04
N ASP A 265 -20.80 -2.81 14.68
CA ASP A 265 -21.65 -3.56 15.61
C ASP A 265 -21.57 -5.10 15.44
N GLY A 266 -20.50 -5.63 14.81
CA GLY A 266 -20.37 -7.06 14.50
C GLY A 266 -19.13 -7.72 15.10
N ASP A 267 -19.19 -9.02 15.34
CA ASP A 267 -18.01 -9.81 15.70
C ASP A 267 -16.92 -9.67 14.63
N ALA A 268 -15.65 -9.72 15.06
CA ALA A 268 -14.53 -9.72 14.14
C ALA A 268 -14.70 -10.87 13.12
N PRO A 269 -14.51 -10.61 11.81
CA PRO A 269 -14.71 -11.59 10.76
C PRO A 269 -13.88 -12.85 11.01
N ASP A 270 -14.50 -14.02 10.86
CA ASP A 270 -13.85 -15.32 11.09
C ASP A 270 -12.71 -15.58 10.09
N LEU A 271 -12.68 -14.89 8.94
CA LEU A 271 -11.66 -15.08 7.90
C LEU A 271 -10.22 -14.99 8.44
N TRP A 272 -9.87 -13.90 9.14
CA TRP A 272 -8.49 -13.69 9.58
C TRP A 272 -8.06 -14.69 10.65
N ARG A 273 -8.96 -15.02 11.57
CA ARG A 273 -8.73 -16.01 12.63
C ARG A 273 -8.63 -17.42 12.06
N SER A 274 -9.45 -17.76 11.07
CA SER A 274 -9.42 -19.05 10.39
C SER A 274 -8.16 -19.25 9.55
N LEU A 275 -7.61 -18.19 8.95
CA LEU A 275 -6.35 -18.26 8.21
C LEU A 275 -5.12 -18.35 9.12
N ASP A 276 -5.13 -17.69 10.29
CA ASP A 276 -4.05 -17.70 11.29
C ASP A 276 -2.64 -17.46 10.70
N VAL A 277 -2.54 -16.38 9.91
CA VAL A 277 -1.28 -15.91 9.30
C VAL A 277 -1.15 -14.40 9.44
N PRO A 278 0.09 -13.86 9.36
CA PRO A 278 0.30 -12.42 9.23
C PRO A 278 -0.37 -11.89 7.96
N VAL A 279 -1.23 -10.88 8.12
CA VAL A 279 -1.85 -10.16 7.01
C VAL A 279 -1.15 -8.82 6.84
N LEU A 280 -0.38 -8.69 5.76
CA LEU A 280 0.39 -7.50 5.42
C LEU A 280 -0.44 -6.63 4.47
N GLN A 281 -0.78 -5.42 4.89
CA GLN A 281 -1.48 -4.45 4.05
C GLN A 281 -0.50 -3.87 3.04
N VAL A 282 -0.74 -4.14 1.76
CA VAL A 282 0.00 -3.61 0.61
C VAL A 282 -0.80 -2.45 0.03
N ILE A 283 -0.15 -1.31 -0.20
CA ILE A 283 -0.87 -0.09 -0.58
C ILE A 283 -0.65 0.19 -2.07
N LEU A 284 -1.75 0.29 -2.82
CA LEU A 284 -1.76 0.84 -4.18
C LEU A 284 -2.27 2.29 -4.07
N SER A 285 -1.37 3.27 -4.04
CA SER A 285 -1.73 4.66 -3.71
C SER A 285 -2.52 5.30 -4.85
N GLY A 286 -3.55 6.06 -4.50
CA GLY A 286 -4.32 6.85 -5.45
C GLY A 286 -3.65 8.17 -5.87
N GLY A 287 -2.49 8.53 -5.28
CA GLY A 287 -1.69 9.69 -5.66
C GLY A 287 -0.54 9.34 -6.61
N THR A 288 0.18 10.34 -7.08
CA THR A 288 1.37 10.17 -7.93
C THR A 288 2.63 9.93 -7.11
N ILE A 289 3.69 9.42 -7.76
CA ILE A 289 4.97 9.19 -7.10
C ILE A 289 5.63 10.49 -6.65
N GLU A 290 5.47 11.59 -7.41
CA GLU A 290 6.01 12.91 -7.07
C GLU A 290 5.36 13.44 -5.80
N GLN A 291 4.02 13.34 -5.71
CA GLN A 291 3.27 13.73 -4.52
C GLN A 291 3.75 12.95 -3.28
N TRP A 292 3.99 11.65 -3.43
CA TRP A 292 4.52 10.83 -2.35
C TRP A 292 5.96 11.20 -1.98
N GLN A 293 6.83 11.44 -2.96
CA GLN A 293 8.24 11.80 -2.75
C GLN A 293 8.38 13.13 -2.02
N ASP A 294 7.64 14.16 -2.44
CA ASP A 294 7.73 15.53 -1.90
C ASP A 294 7.02 15.69 -0.54
N SER A 295 6.08 14.79 -0.20
CA SER A 295 5.32 14.86 1.04
C SER A 295 6.06 14.23 2.23
N THR A 296 6.03 14.92 3.37
CA THR A 296 6.45 14.36 4.68
C THR A 296 5.37 13.49 5.32
N GLN A 297 4.11 13.57 4.87
CA GLN A 297 3.03 12.71 5.37
C GLN A 297 3.07 11.32 4.74
N GLY A 298 3.58 11.22 3.51
CA GLY A 298 3.60 10.00 2.71
C GLY A 298 2.33 9.84 1.88
N LEU A 299 1.20 9.52 2.51
CA LEU A 299 -0.07 9.30 1.82
C LEU A 299 -1.04 10.49 1.94
N SER A 300 -1.94 10.63 0.97
CA SER A 300 -3.07 11.58 1.07
C SER A 300 -4.03 11.19 2.20
N ALA A 301 -4.80 12.14 2.72
CA ALA A 301 -5.78 11.86 3.79
C ALA A 301 -6.77 10.74 3.42
N ARG A 302 -7.19 10.68 2.15
CA ARG A 302 -8.04 9.62 1.62
C ARG A 302 -7.34 8.25 1.67
N ASP A 303 -6.09 8.18 1.21
CA ASP A 303 -5.33 6.93 1.21
C ASP A 303 -5.03 6.46 2.64
N VAL A 304 -4.73 7.38 3.57
CA VAL A 304 -4.57 7.04 4.99
C VAL A 304 -5.84 6.43 5.55
N ALA A 305 -7.01 7.05 5.31
CA ALA A 305 -8.27 6.51 5.80
C ALA A 305 -8.55 5.10 5.23
N MET A 306 -8.37 4.92 3.91
CA MET A 306 -8.76 3.71 3.20
C MET A 306 -7.76 2.55 3.34
N ASN A 307 -6.46 2.85 3.37
CA ASN A 307 -5.38 1.86 3.30
C ASN A 307 -4.57 1.73 4.59
N VAL A 308 -4.79 2.59 5.60
CA VAL A 308 -4.10 2.52 6.89
C VAL A 308 -5.12 2.36 8.01
N ALA A 309 -5.90 3.40 8.32
CA ALA A 309 -6.74 3.44 9.50
C ALA A 309 -7.83 2.34 9.51
N LEU A 310 -8.50 2.09 8.39
CA LEU A 310 -9.50 1.01 8.30
C LEU A 310 -8.85 -0.39 8.35
N PRO A 311 -7.81 -0.71 7.55
CA PRO A 311 -7.05 -1.95 7.70
C PRO A 311 -6.48 -2.22 9.11
N GLU A 312 -6.11 -1.19 9.87
CA GLU A 312 -5.64 -1.34 11.26
C GLU A 312 -6.74 -1.90 12.18
N VAL A 313 -8.00 -1.53 11.96
CA VAL A 313 -9.16 -2.09 12.71
C VAL A 313 -9.29 -3.60 12.50
N ASP A 314 -8.90 -4.11 11.32
CA ASP A 314 -8.87 -5.54 11.03
C ASP A 314 -7.64 -6.26 11.63
N GLY A 315 -6.71 -5.52 12.25
CA GLY A 315 -5.45 -6.07 12.76
C GLY A 315 -4.40 -6.33 11.66
N ARG A 316 -4.54 -5.72 10.48
CA ARG A 316 -3.54 -5.86 9.40
C ARG A 316 -2.27 -5.09 9.73
N ILE A 317 -1.13 -5.66 9.35
CA ILE A 317 0.19 -5.04 9.52
C ILE A 317 0.44 -4.09 8.34
N ILE A 318 0.54 -2.80 8.62
CA ILE A 318 0.75 -1.78 7.58
C ILE A 318 2.17 -1.85 7.02
N THR A 319 2.29 -1.98 5.70
CA THR A 319 3.58 -2.06 5.01
C THR A 319 3.88 -0.78 4.22
N ARG A 320 3.96 -0.83 2.89
CA ARG A 320 4.37 0.27 2.01
C ARG A 320 3.40 0.46 0.86
N ALA A 321 3.44 1.68 0.30
CA ALA A 321 2.89 1.95 -1.02
C ALA A 321 3.83 1.38 -2.07
N ILE A 322 3.40 0.32 -2.76
CA ILE A 322 4.22 -0.35 -3.77
C ILE A 322 4.00 0.18 -5.17
N SER A 323 2.93 0.95 -5.38
CA SER A 323 2.60 1.54 -6.67
C SER A 323 1.86 2.86 -6.51
N PHE A 324 2.00 3.73 -7.49
CA PHE A 324 1.37 5.05 -7.56
C PHE A 324 0.68 5.25 -8.90
N LYS A 325 -0.29 6.15 -8.95
CA LYS A 325 -0.90 6.55 -10.22
C LYS A 325 0.13 7.26 -11.08
N ALA A 326 0.28 6.80 -12.30
CA ALA A 326 1.09 7.44 -13.32
C ALA A 326 0.31 7.50 -14.63
N VAL A 327 0.66 8.48 -15.45
CA VAL A 327 0.13 8.61 -16.80
C VAL A 327 0.96 7.73 -17.69
N GLN A 328 0.41 6.60 -18.08
CA GLN A 328 1.16 5.73 -18.98
C GLN A 328 1.27 6.38 -20.36
N THR A 329 0.12 6.79 -20.92
CA THR A 329 0.02 7.34 -22.27
C THR A 329 -1.31 8.08 -22.43
N ARG A 330 -1.33 9.15 -23.22
CA ARG A 330 -2.58 9.71 -23.75
C ARG A 330 -3.08 8.80 -24.87
N SER A 331 -4.22 8.14 -24.68
CA SER A 331 -4.83 7.34 -25.73
C SER A 331 -5.24 8.27 -26.87
N SER A 332 -4.61 8.14 -28.04
CA SER A 332 -4.97 8.94 -29.21
C SER A 332 -6.37 8.59 -29.74
N ALA A 333 -6.82 7.35 -29.55
CA ALA A 333 -8.13 6.92 -29.99
C ALA A 333 -9.26 7.48 -29.13
N LEU A 334 -9.05 7.56 -27.80
CA LEU A 334 -10.02 8.13 -26.85
C LEU A 334 -9.82 9.63 -26.59
N GLU A 335 -8.67 10.17 -27.00
CA GLU A 335 -8.15 11.52 -26.72
C GLU A 335 -8.10 11.87 -25.22
N THR A 336 -7.79 10.89 -24.39
CA THR A 336 -7.80 11.01 -22.92
C THR A 336 -6.59 10.34 -22.30
N ASP A 337 -6.23 10.78 -21.10
CA ASP A 337 -5.13 10.20 -20.36
C ASP A 337 -5.55 8.86 -19.75
N VAL A 338 -4.73 7.83 -19.98
CA VAL A 338 -4.90 6.52 -19.36
C VAL A 338 -3.99 6.45 -18.15
N VAL A 339 -4.62 6.38 -16.97
CA VAL A 339 -3.92 6.32 -15.69
C VAL A 339 -3.74 4.85 -15.29
N VAL A 340 -2.51 4.47 -14.97
CA VAL A 340 -2.16 3.13 -14.50
C VAL A 340 -1.47 3.19 -13.14
N TYR A 341 -1.37 2.05 -12.46
CA TYR A 341 -0.59 1.93 -11.24
C TYR A 341 0.81 1.43 -11.59
N GLU A 342 1.80 2.31 -11.49
CA GLU A 342 3.20 1.95 -11.76
C GLU A 342 3.87 1.44 -10.49
N PRO A 343 4.48 0.24 -10.51
CA PRO A 343 5.21 -0.29 -9.36
C PRO A 343 6.50 0.50 -9.11
N VAL A 344 6.86 0.62 -7.83
CA VAL A 344 8.14 1.17 -7.39
C VAL A 344 8.98 0.04 -6.81
N SER A 345 10.09 -0.26 -7.48
CA SER A 345 10.87 -1.49 -7.28
C SER A 345 11.42 -1.68 -5.87
N ASP A 346 11.88 -0.60 -5.23
CA ASP A 346 12.42 -0.63 -3.86
C ASP A 346 11.31 -0.90 -2.83
N ARG A 347 10.12 -0.33 -3.03
CA ARG A 347 8.93 -0.54 -2.19
C ARG A 347 8.40 -1.96 -2.32
N VAL A 348 8.30 -2.47 -3.55
CA VAL A 348 7.93 -3.86 -3.84
C VAL A 348 8.91 -4.81 -3.15
N SER A 349 10.21 -4.57 -3.30
CA SER A 349 11.27 -5.36 -2.67
C SER A 349 11.15 -5.39 -1.15
N PHE A 350 10.90 -4.23 -0.52
CA PHE A 350 10.71 -4.16 0.93
C PHE A 350 9.54 -5.04 1.42
N VAL A 351 8.40 -4.98 0.73
CA VAL A 351 7.23 -5.79 1.09
C VAL A 351 7.52 -7.28 0.93
N ALA A 352 8.19 -7.67 -0.15
CA ALA A 352 8.58 -9.06 -0.39
C ALA A 352 9.61 -9.56 0.64
N ASP A 353 10.58 -8.73 1.05
CA ASP A 353 11.51 -9.04 2.13
C ASP A 353 10.81 -9.18 3.49
N LEU A 354 9.81 -8.35 3.77
CA LEU A 354 9.03 -8.44 4.99
C LEU A 354 8.18 -9.72 5.01
N ALA A 355 7.58 -10.08 3.88
CA ALA A 355 6.86 -11.34 3.71
C ALA A 355 7.78 -12.54 3.96
N LEU A 356 9.00 -12.49 3.40
CA LEU A 356 10.04 -13.50 3.65
C LEU A 356 10.41 -13.59 5.14
N GLY A 357 10.57 -12.44 5.81
CA GLY A 357 10.85 -12.38 7.25
C GLY A 357 9.79 -13.09 8.08
N TRP A 358 8.52 -12.81 7.82
CA TRP A 358 7.39 -13.48 8.48
C TRP A 358 7.29 -14.97 8.14
N ALA A 359 7.45 -15.35 6.87
CA ALA A 359 7.43 -16.74 6.43
C ALA A 359 8.56 -17.55 7.10
N LYS A 360 9.78 -17.00 7.14
CA LYS A 360 10.94 -17.59 7.83
C LYS A 360 10.68 -17.73 9.32
N LEU A 361 10.14 -16.71 9.97
CA LEU A 361 9.84 -16.76 11.41
C LEU A 361 8.85 -17.89 11.72
N ARG A 362 7.81 -18.06 10.89
CA ARG A 362 6.81 -19.12 11.04
C ARG A 362 7.39 -20.52 10.83
N SER A 363 8.19 -20.71 9.78
CA SER A 363 8.78 -22.02 9.45
C SER A 363 9.95 -22.43 10.34
N THR A 364 10.63 -21.47 10.97
CA THR A 364 11.76 -21.76 11.87
C THR A 364 11.27 -22.42 13.15
N ARG A 365 11.92 -23.53 13.54
CA ARG A 365 11.67 -24.22 14.81
C ARG A 365 11.82 -23.25 15.98
N VAL A 366 10.92 -23.31 16.96
CA VAL A 366 10.87 -22.36 18.06
C VAL A 366 12.22 -22.24 18.80
N SER A 367 12.92 -23.35 19.00
CA SER A 367 14.25 -23.38 19.63
C SER A 367 15.32 -22.59 18.87
N ASP A 368 15.20 -22.50 17.55
CA ASP A 368 16.19 -21.88 16.66
C ASP A 368 15.86 -20.40 16.38
N ARG A 369 14.67 -19.94 16.81
CA ARG A 369 14.21 -18.57 16.55
C ARG A 369 15.06 -17.55 17.29
N ARG A 370 15.54 -16.54 16.55
CA ARG A 370 16.31 -15.42 17.10
C ARG A 370 15.44 -14.17 17.29
N VAL A 371 15.20 -13.79 18.54
CA VAL A 371 14.36 -12.64 18.91
C VAL A 371 15.15 -11.60 19.71
N ALA A 372 15.13 -10.35 19.28
CA ALA A 372 15.77 -9.25 19.99
C ALA A 372 14.73 -8.45 20.79
N LEU A 373 14.91 -8.32 22.10
CA LEU A 373 14.14 -7.47 23.00
C LEU A 373 14.87 -6.15 23.20
N ILE A 374 14.29 -5.04 22.75
CA ILE A 374 14.93 -3.72 22.75
C ILE A 374 14.30 -2.85 23.82
N LEU A 375 15.13 -2.39 24.75
CA LEU A 375 14.74 -1.55 25.88
C LEU A 375 15.05 -0.09 25.57
N ALA A 376 14.07 0.79 25.73
CA ALA A 376 14.27 2.22 25.55
C ALA A 376 15.18 2.79 26.65
N ASN A 377 16.04 3.73 26.28
CA ASN A 377 16.91 4.44 27.22
C ASN A 377 16.98 5.92 26.86
N TYR A 378 15.94 6.65 27.28
CA TYR A 378 15.87 8.09 27.13
C TYR A 378 15.26 8.74 28.39
N PRO A 379 15.93 9.74 28.99
CA PRO A 379 17.31 10.21 28.71
C PRO A 379 18.37 9.10 28.87
N THR A 380 19.59 9.30 28.34
CA THR A 380 20.63 8.27 28.16
C THR A 380 21.34 7.80 29.43
N ARG A 381 20.91 8.25 30.61
CA ARG A 381 21.50 7.84 31.90
C ARG A 381 21.06 6.44 32.29
N ASP A 382 21.90 5.72 33.03
CA ASP A 382 21.56 4.36 33.48
C ASP A 382 20.36 4.33 34.41
N ALA A 383 20.14 5.38 35.20
CA ALA A 383 18.94 5.54 36.04
C ALA A 383 17.63 5.60 35.25
N ARG A 384 17.70 5.68 33.91
CA ARG A 384 16.58 5.73 32.96
C ARG A 384 16.63 4.58 31.95
N LEU A 385 17.39 3.52 32.23
CA LEU A 385 17.36 2.29 31.44
C LEU A 385 15.98 1.64 31.51
N ALA A 386 15.56 1.04 30.40
CA ALA A 386 14.27 0.37 30.28
C ALA A 386 13.10 1.30 30.66
N ASN A 387 13.09 2.51 30.10
CA ASN A 387 12.01 3.45 30.34
C ASN A 387 10.73 2.99 29.60
N GLY A 388 9.59 2.96 30.30
CA GLY A 388 8.30 2.67 29.72
C GLY A 388 7.18 3.36 30.49
N VAL A 389 6.35 4.15 29.79
CA VAL A 389 5.25 4.87 30.43
C VAL A 389 4.12 3.90 30.76
N GLY A 390 3.78 3.77 32.04
CA GLY A 390 2.68 2.91 32.50
C GLY A 390 3.01 1.41 32.50
N LEU A 391 4.28 1.04 32.30
CA LEU A 391 4.75 -0.34 32.28
C LEU A 391 6.04 -0.49 33.10
N ASP A 392 6.06 -1.43 34.04
CA ASP A 392 7.32 -1.88 34.65
C ASP A 392 8.09 -2.69 33.60
N THR A 393 8.87 -1.97 32.79
CA THR A 393 9.53 -2.53 31.61
C THR A 393 10.63 -3.52 31.97
N PRO A 394 11.47 -3.30 33.01
CA PRO A 394 12.36 -4.35 33.52
C PRO A 394 11.62 -5.63 33.93
N ALA A 395 10.56 -5.53 34.73
CA ALA A 395 9.80 -6.71 35.17
C ALA A 395 9.13 -7.41 33.99
N SER A 396 8.52 -6.64 33.08
CA SER A 396 7.88 -7.16 31.88
C SER A 396 8.87 -7.87 30.96
N CYS A 397 10.10 -7.35 30.83
CA CYS A 397 11.15 -8.01 30.07
C CYS A 397 11.55 -9.36 30.69
N VAL A 398 11.64 -9.45 32.03
CA VAL A 398 11.91 -10.72 32.73
C VAL A 398 10.78 -11.72 32.51
N GLU A 399 9.52 -11.29 32.59
CA GLU A 399 8.37 -12.15 32.32
C GLU A 399 8.31 -12.59 30.84
N LEU A 400 8.66 -11.72 29.89
CA LEU A 400 8.78 -12.10 28.48
C LEU A 400 9.88 -13.16 28.27
N LEU A 401 11.03 -13.03 28.94
CA LEU A 401 12.09 -14.04 28.87
C LEU A 401 11.65 -15.40 29.42
N LYS A 402 10.91 -15.40 30.53
CA LYS A 402 10.31 -16.62 31.10
C LYS A 402 9.31 -17.25 30.14
N ALA A 403 8.37 -16.45 29.61
CA ALA A 403 7.36 -16.91 28.67
C ALA A 403 7.98 -17.47 27.37
N LEU A 404 9.05 -16.85 26.86
CA LEU A 404 9.81 -17.36 25.71
C LEU A 404 10.45 -18.71 26.04
N ALA A 405 11.08 -18.85 27.22
CA ALA A 405 11.67 -20.12 27.63
C ALA A 405 10.61 -21.23 27.77
N GLU A 406 9.46 -20.94 28.38
CA GLU A 406 8.33 -21.86 28.53
C GLU A 406 7.72 -22.26 27.17
N ALA A 407 7.70 -21.32 26.21
CA ALA A 407 7.28 -21.59 24.84
C ALA A 407 8.31 -22.40 24.02
N GLY A 408 9.49 -22.70 24.58
CA GLY A 408 10.53 -23.54 23.96
C GLY A 408 11.59 -22.78 23.18
N TYR A 409 11.69 -21.45 23.32
CA TYR A 409 12.81 -20.68 22.77
C TYR A 409 14.09 -21.00 23.53
N THR A 410 15.24 -20.95 22.84
CA THR A 410 16.54 -21.12 23.49
C THR A 410 16.93 -19.86 24.25
N VAL A 411 16.51 -19.78 25.52
CA VAL A 411 16.90 -18.70 26.45
C VAL A 411 17.89 -19.25 27.47
N SER A 412 19.10 -18.69 27.54
CA SER A 412 20.16 -19.16 28.44
C SER A 412 20.40 -18.18 29.57
N ASN A 413 20.53 -18.67 30.80
CA ASN A 413 20.89 -17.89 31.99
C ASN A 413 20.08 -16.59 32.15
N TRP A 414 18.76 -16.58 31.90
CA TRP A 414 17.97 -15.34 32.01
C TRP A 414 17.93 -14.82 33.47
N PRO A 415 17.81 -13.49 33.69
CA PRO A 415 17.77 -12.89 35.02
C PRO A 415 16.55 -13.35 35.84
N LYS A 416 16.72 -13.49 37.15
CA LYS A 416 15.65 -13.93 38.07
C LYS A 416 14.58 -12.86 38.30
N ASP A 417 14.98 -11.59 38.28
CA ASP A 417 14.18 -10.41 38.59
C ASP A 417 14.72 -9.15 37.88
N SER A 418 13.97 -8.05 38.01
CA SER A 418 14.28 -6.75 37.42
C SER A 418 15.66 -6.22 37.86
N ASP A 419 16.00 -6.39 39.14
CA ASP A 419 17.27 -5.90 39.69
C ASP A 419 18.45 -6.63 39.05
N GLU A 420 18.37 -7.95 38.89
CA GLU A 420 19.39 -8.72 38.21
C GLU A 420 19.50 -8.35 36.72
N LEU A 421 18.37 -8.11 36.04
CA LEU A 421 18.39 -7.65 34.65
C LEU A 421 19.15 -6.32 34.51
N ILE A 422 18.81 -5.32 35.32
CA ILE A 422 19.45 -4.00 35.29
C ILE A 422 20.93 -4.10 35.70
N ALA A 423 21.26 -4.88 36.73
CA ALA A 423 22.64 -5.09 37.15
C ALA A 423 23.49 -5.72 36.04
N ARG A 424 22.94 -6.67 35.28
CA ARG A 424 23.65 -7.30 34.16
C ARG A 424 23.83 -6.37 32.97
N LEU A 425 22.81 -5.56 32.64
CA LEU A 425 22.92 -4.55 31.57
C LEU A 425 23.98 -3.49 31.93
N THR A 426 23.94 -2.97 33.15
CA THR A 426 24.88 -1.95 33.65
C THR A 426 26.27 -2.48 34.00
N ALA A 427 26.49 -3.80 33.98
CA ALA A 427 27.83 -4.39 34.00
C ALA A 427 28.55 -4.28 32.64
N THR A 428 27.83 -3.91 31.59
CA THR A 428 28.32 -3.75 30.22
C THR A 428 28.15 -2.30 29.75
N VAL A 429 28.74 -1.95 28.60
CA VAL A 429 28.58 -0.61 28.02
C VAL A 429 27.11 -0.33 27.70
N THR A 430 26.63 0.85 28.12
CA THR A 430 25.28 1.38 27.84
C THR A 430 25.39 2.68 27.01
N ASN A 431 24.37 3.53 27.04
CA ASN A 431 24.46 4.89 26.49
C ASN A 431 25.00 5.92 27.49
N ASP A 432 25.22 5.54 28.76
CA ASP A 432 25.74 6.46 29.79
C ASP A 432 27.26 6.59 29.66
N ALA A 433 27.74 7.77 29.30
CA ALA A 433 29.16 8.05 29.09
C ALA A 433 30.01 7.82 30.35
N GLU A 434 29.43 7.91 31.55
CA GLU A 434 30.14 7.58 32.80
C GLU A 434 30.46 6.08 32.91
N GLY A 435 29.83 5.25 32.08
CA GLY A 435 30.01 3.80 32.02
C GLY A 435 30.93 3.30 30.90
N ASP A 436 31.62 4.18 30.16
CA ASP A 436 32.42 3.76 28.99
C ASP A 436 33.61 2.85 29.33
N TRP A 437 34.03 2.79 30.59
CA TRP A 437 35.06 1.86 31.10
C TRP A 437 34.56 0.41 31.30
N ARG A 438 33.25 0.17 31.16
CA ARG A 438 32.65 -1.15 31.37
C ARG A 438 33.03 -2.12 30.26
N LYS A 439 32.78 -3.40 30.53
CA LYS A 439 33.05 -4.48 29.58
C LYS A 439 32.24 -4.31 28.30
N ILE A 440 32.91 -4.42 27.16
CA ILE A 440 32.27 -4.55 25.84
C ILE A 440 31.95 -6.04 25.62
N SER A 441 30.67 -6.36 25.43
CA SER A 441 30.21 -7.75 25.23
C SER A 441 30.15 -8.17 23.77
N GLN A 442 29.85 -7.22 22.88
CA GLN A 442 29.79 -7.44 21.44
C GLN A 442 30.06 -6.16 20.67
N THR A 443 30.59 -6.32 19.47
CA THR A 443 30.86 -5.24 18.52
C THR A 443 30.41 -5.65 17.12
N LEU A 444 30.14 -4.67 16.27
CA LEU A 444 30.02 -4.83 14.82
C LEU A 444 31.38 -4.50 14.19
N PRO A 445 32.01 -5.43 13.45
CA PRO A 445 33.25 -5.13 12.75
C PRO A 445 33.09 -3.91 11.84
N ARG A 446 34.09 -3.02 11.83
CA ARG A 446 34.03 -1.80 11.02
C ARG A 446 33.77 -2.09 9.54
N SER A 447 34.38 -3.13 8.99
CA SER A 447 34.18 -3.57 7.60
C SER A 447 32.73 -3.97 7.31
N THR A 448 32.08 -4.72 8.22
CA THR A 448 30.66 -5.09 8.06
C THR A 448 29.78 -3.84 8.07
N TYR A 449 30.09 -2.86 8.94
CA TYR A 449 29.36 -1.60 8.97
C TYR A 449 29.52 -0.79 7.68
N ASP A 450 30.75 -0.70 7.14
CA ASP A 450 31.00 -0.01 5.88
C ASP A 450 30.25 -0.66 4.72
N GLU A 451 30.22 -1.99 4.64
CA GLU A 451 29.41 -2.71 3.65
C GLU A 451 27.90 -2.54 3.85
N PHE A 452 27.46 -2.30 5.08
CA PHE A 452 26.07 -1.97 5.36
C PHE A 452 25.76 -0.56 4.89
N PHE A 453 26.57 0.41 5.31
CA PHE A 453 26.37 1.83 5.05
C PHE A 453 26.48 2.16 3.55
N ALA A 454 27.43 1.54 2.84
CA ALA A 454 27.61 1.72 1.41
C ALA A 454 26.44 1.20 0.55
N ARG A 455 25.60 0.31 1.09
CA ARG A 455 24.38 -0.19 0.42
C ARG A 455 23.14 0.67 0.69
N LEU A 456 23.22 1.64 1.60
CA LEU A 456 22.11 2.58 1.83
C LEU A 456 22.00 3.56 0.65
N PRO A 457 20.82 4.18 0.43
CA PRO A 457 20.69 5.23 -0.57
C PRO A 457 21.73 6.35 -0.38
N ILE A 458 22.26 6.89 -1.48
CA ILE A 458 23.29 7.95 -1.40
C ILE A 458 22.80 9.17 -0.62
N ALA A 459 21.52 9.53 -0.75
CA ALA A 459 20.94 10.63 0.03
C ALA A 459 21.02 10.38 1.54
N VAL A 460 20.77 9.14 2.00
CA VAL A 460 20.90 8.76 3.41
C VAL A 460 22.36 8.82 3.84
N GLN A 461 23.28 8.27 3.03
CA GLN A 461 24.71 8.30 3.34
C GLN A 461 25.22 9.74 3.52
N GLN A 462 24.86 10.62 2.57
CA GLN A 462 25.31 12.01 2.57
C GLN A 462 24.80 12.78 3.79
N VAL A 463 23.49 12.69 4.11
CA VAL A 463 22.93 13.42 5.26
C VAL A 463 23.52 12.93 6.59
N VAL A 464 23.81 11.63 6.71
CA VAL A 464 24.48 11.10 7.92
C VAL A 464 25.93 11.58 7.99
N ILE A 465 26.69 11.54 6.89
CA ILE A 465 28.09 12.00 6.85
C ILE A 465 28.18 13.51 7.12
N ASP A 466 27.32 14.30 6.50
CA ASP A 466 27.30 15.77 6.68
C ASP A 466 27.04 16.15 8.14
N ARG A 467 26.23 15.34 8.84
CA ARG A 467 25.89 15.56 10.24
C ARG A 467 26.94 15.03 11.21
N TRP A 468 27.41 13.80 10.99
CA TRP A 468 28.17 13.03 11.99
C TRP A 468 29.62 12.75 11.59
N GLY A 469 30.03 13.18 10.40
CA GLY A 469 31.34 12.86 9.83
C GLY A 469 31.40 11.44 9.26
N ALA A 470 32.61 10.97 8.97
CA ALA A 470 32.82 9.56 8.62
C ALA A 470 32.62 8.66 9.86
N PRO A 471 32.28 7.37 9.69
CA PRO A 471 32.22 6.45 10.83
C PRO A 471 33.59 6.34 11.51
N GLU A 472 33.59 6.12 12.82
CA GLU A 472 34.80 5.90 13.65
C GLU A 472 35.61 4.69 13.13
N PRO A 473 36.95 4.76 13.09
CA PRO A 473 37.79 3.69 12.51
C PRO A 473 37.75 2.37 13.27
N GLU A 474 37.32 2.38 14.54
CA GLU A 474 37.18 1.19 15.37
C GLU A 474 35.87 0.42 15.13
N ASP A 475 35.80 -0.80 15.65
CA ASP A 475 34.57 -1.58 15.69
C ASP A 475 33.49 -0.89 16.53
N LEU A 476 32.24 -0.98 16.07
CA LEU A 476 31.13 -0.26 16.70
C LEU A 476 30.51 -1.08 17.83
N ILE A 477 30.46 -0.51 19.03
CA ILE A 477 29.92 -1.17 20.23
C ILE A 477 28.40 -1.32 20.16
N VAL A 478 27.91 -2.53 20.46
CA VAL A 478 26.49 -2.85 20.57
C VAL A 478 26.12 -3.12 22.03
N ALA A 479 25.28 -2.26 22.62
CA ALA A 479 24.91 -2.35 24.03
C ALA A 479 23.83 -3.40 24.29
N GLY A 480 24.07 -4.31 25.23
CA GLY A 480 23.11 -5.35 25.60
C GLY A 480 23.75 -6.66 26.05
N ILE A 481 22.91 -7.67 26.28
CA ILE A 481 23.30 -9.00 26.72
C ILE A 481 22.67 -10.08 25.84
N GLN A 482 23.43 -11.14 25.56
CA GLN A 482 22.96 -12.31 24.82
C GLN A 482 22.59 -13.43 25.80
N LEU A 483 21.37 -13.96 25.67
CA LEU A 483 20.78 -14.98 26.52
C LEU A 483 20.40 -16.19 25.65
N GLY A 484 21.36 -16.78 24.95
CA GLY A 484 21.10 -17.83 23.95
C GLY A 484 20.67 -17.22 22.61
N ASN A 485 19.51 -17.63 22.09
CA ASN A 485 18.92 -17.07 20.87
C ASN A 485 18.05 -15.84 21.13
N VAL A 486 18.05 -15.32 22.36
CA VAL A 486 17.40 -14.04 22.71
C VAL A 486 18.47 -13.00 23.05
N PHE A 487 18.35 -11.82 22.46
CA PHE A 487 19.21 -10.67 22.77
C PHE A 487 18.39 -9.61 23.50
N VAL A 488 18.89 -9.11 24.63
CA VAL A 488 18.29 -7.96 25.33
C VAL A 488 19.20 -6.75 25.11
N GLY A 489 18.76 -5.84 24.23
CA GLY A 489 19.51 -4.69 23.79
C GLY A 489 19.06 -3.39 24.45
N VAL A 490 19.99 -2.46 24.62
CA VAL A 490 19.68 -1.07 25.00
C VAL A 490 19.59 -0.24 23.73
N GLN A 491 18.44 0.38 23.47
CA GLN A 491 18.26 1.19 22.27
C GLN A 491 19.28 2.33 22.24
N PRO A 492 20.02 2.54 21.14
CA PRO A 492 21.04 3.57 21.08
C PRO A 492 20.48 4.98 21.23
N ALA A 493 21.31 5.88 21.74
CA ALA A 493 21.02 7.31 21.83
C ALA A 493 20.81 7.96 20.44
N ARG A 494 19.91 8.95 20.37
CA ARG A 494 19.63 9.69 19.13
C ARG A 494 20.66 10.78 18.81
N GLY A 495 21.58 11.10 19.73
CA GLY A 495 22.67 12.05 19.52
C GLY A 495 22.46 13.46 20.08
N TYR A 496 21.27 13.81 20.57
CA TYR A 496 21.01 15.09 21.26
C TYR A 496 21.82 15.28 22.54
N ASP A 497 22.25 14.18 23.15
CA ASP A 497 23.13 14.13 24.31
C ASP A 497 24.56 14.62 23.99
N ARG A 498 24.98 14.55 22.71
CA ARG A 498 26.32 14.93 22.26
C ARG A 498 26.45 16.43 21.99
N ASP A 499 25.37 17.06 21.55
CA ASP A 499 25.29 18.51 21.35
C ASP A 499 23.92 19.03 21.82
N PRO A 500 23.85 19.58 23.04
CA PRO A 500 22.60 20.09 23.62
C PRO A 500 21.92 21.19 22.79
N SER A 501 22.67 21.92 21.94
CA SER A 501 22.11 22.97 21.10
C SER A 501 21.16 22.42 20.03
N LEU A 502 21.33 21.14 19.65
CA LEU A 502 20.48 20.44 18.69
C LEU A 502 19.03 20.31 19.18
N ASN A 503 18.81 20.26 20.50
CA ASN A 503 17.45 20.20 21.06
C ASN A 503 16.60 21.43 20.67
N TYR A 504 17.25 22.56 20.35
CA TYR A 504 16.56 23.81 20.01
C TYR A 504 16.42 24.05 18.51
N HIS A 505 17.25 23.41 17.68
CA HIS A 505 17.41 23.79 16.27
C HIS A 505 17.29 22.63 15.27
N ALA A 506 17.28 21.36 15.71
CA ALA A 506 17.29 20.19 14.82
C ALA A 506 16.17 19.19 15.19
N PRO A 507 14.90 19.49 14.85
CA PRO A 507 13.78 18.55 15.06
C PRO A 507 13.90 17.28 14.20
N ASP A 508 14.66 17.33 13.11
CA ASP A 508 14.89 16.28 12.12
C ASP A 508 16.29 15.63 12.27
N LEU A 509 16.80 15.52 13.50
CA LEU A 509 18.12 14.96 13.76
C LEU A 509 18.23 13.50 13.29
N VAL A 510 19.06 13.26 12.28
CA VAL A 510 19.34 11.92 11.74
C VAL A 510 20.14 11.07 12.73
N PRO A 511 19.94 9.74 12.75
CA PRO A 511 20.62 8.86 13.69
C PRO A 511 22.15 8.83 13.47
N PRO A 512 22.96 8.77 14.53
CA PRO A 512 24.41 8.64 14.42
C PRO A 512 24.83 7.24 13.94
N HIS A 513 26.08 7.09 13.49
CA HIS A 513 26.62 5.79 13.02
C HIS A 513 26.42 4.65 14.02
N ARG A 514 26.62 4.89 15.33
CA ARG A 514 26.41 3.88 16.39
C ARG A 514 24.96 3.39 16.46
N TYR A 515 23.99 4.24 16.16
CA TYR A 515 22.59 3.87 16.10
C TYR A 515 22.33 2.92 14.93
N LEU A 516 22.83 3.27 13.74
CA LEU A 516 22.70 2.43 12.55
C LEU A 516 23.44 1.11 12.71
N ALA A 517 24.64 1.12 13.31
CA ALA A 517 25.43 -0.07 13.57
C ALA A 517 24.72 -1.08 14.49
N PHE A 518 24.00 -0.60 15.50
CA PHE A 518 23.20 -1.47 16.38
C PHE A 518 22.19 -2.31 15.59
N TYR A 519 21.40 -1.67 14.73
CA TYR A 519 20.41 -2.39 13.93
C TYR A 519 21.04 -3.16 12.76
N ALA A 520 22.16 -2.68 12.20
CA ALA A 520 22.94 -3.44 11.22
C ALA A 520 23.49 -4.74 11.81
N TRP A 521 23.99 -4.70 13.05
CA TRP A 521 24.44 -5.88 13.78
C TRP A 521 23.30 -6.87 14.01
N LEU A 522 22.14 -6.38 14.47
CA LEU A 522 20.96 -7.23 14.64
C LEU A 522 20.57 -7.94 13.34
N ARG A 523 20.62 -7.23 12.21
CA ARG A 523 20.20 -7.75 10.89
C ARG A 523 21.21 -8.71 10.28
N ARG A 524 22.51 -8.38 10.31
CA ARG A 524 23.54 -9.07 9.51
C ARG A 524 24.37 -10.07 10.31
N GLU A 525 24.78 -9.70 11.52
CA GLU A 525 25.69 -10.50 12.35
C GLU A 525 24.89 -11.41 13.29
N TRP A 526 23.99 -10.83 14.08
CA TRP A 526 23.19 -11.58 15.04
C TRP A 526 22.04 -12.35 14.38
N GLN A 527 21.58 -11.84 13.21
CA GLN A 527 20.53 -12.42 12.37
C GLN A 527 19.18 -12.56 13.08
N ALA A 528 18.70 -11.45 13.65
CA ALA A 528 17.37 -11.35 14.23
C ALA A 528 16.30 -11.75 13.22
N GLN A 529 15.36 -12.59 13.65
CA GLN A 529 14.17 -12.93 12.87
C GLN A 529 12.96 -12.09 13.30
N ALA A 530 12.98 -11.56 14.53
CA ALA A 530 12.02 -10.59 15.01
C ALA A 530 12.68 -9.62 15.99
N ILE A 531 12.19 -8.39 15.99
CA ILE A 531 12.55 -7.36 16.97
C ILE A 531 11.30 -7.00 17.77
N VAL A 532 11.45 -6.96 19.09
CA VAL A 532 10.41 -6.59 20.04
C VAL A 532 10.88 -5.35 20.79
N HIS A 533 10.28 -4.19 20.54
CA HIS A 533 10.51 -3.03 21.39
C HIS A 533 9.62 -3.15 22.62
N VAL A 534 10.20 -3.21 23.82
CA VAL A 534 9.43 -3.49 25.04
C VAL A 534 9.05 -2.16 25.70
N GLY A 535 7.76 -1.80 25.60
CA GLY A 535 7.19 -0.64 26.28
C GLY A 535 7.24 0.67 25.49
N LYS A 536 6.22 1.49 25.73
CA LYS A 536 6.04 2.83 25.15
C LYS A 536 7.02 3.85 25.75
N HIS A 537 7.80 4.62 24.99
CA HIS A 537 8.08 4.59 23.55
C HIS A 537 9.59 4.44 23.34
N GLY A 538 9.97 3.80 22.25
CA GLY A 538 11.31 3.82 21.73
C GLY A 538 11.55 5.15 21.02
N ASN A 539 12.70 5.24 20.36
CA ASN A 539 13.07 6.41 19.56
C ASN A 539 13.14 6.13 18.05
N LEU A 540 12.83 4.90 17.61
CA LEU A 540 13.01 4.42 16.23
C LEU A 540 11.92 4.94 15.30
N GLU A 541 10.67 4.80 15.72
CA GLU A 541 9.47 5.25 15.02
C GLU A 541 9.39 6.79 14.91
N TRP A 542 10.24 7.48 15.67
CA TRP A 542 10.37 8.93 15.70
C TRP A 542 11.63 9.44 14.98
N LEU A 543 12.38 8.56 14.30
CA LEU A 543 13.49 9.01 13.46
C LEU A 543 12.96 9.77 12.23
N PRO A 544 13.76 10.68 11.65
CA PRO A 544 13.32 11.49 10.52
C PRO A 544 12.86 10.63 9.33
N GLY A 545 11.74 11.01 8.73
CA GLY A 545 11.13 10.28 7.63
C GLY A 545 9.68 10.68 7.41
N LYS A 546 9.01 9.96 6.51
CA LYS A 546 7.58 10.13 6.25
C LYS A 546 6.76 9.58 7.42
N SER A 547 5.58 10.13 7.67
CA SER A 547 4.70 9.64 8.76
C SER A 547 4.20 8.21 8.51
N VAL A 548 3.80 7.90 7.28
CA VAL A 548 3.34 6.56 6.84
C VAL A 548 3.85 6.25 5.44
N ALA A 549 3.74 5.00 5.00
CA ALA A 549 4.21 4.53 3.69
C ALA A 549 5.67 4.98 3.42
N LEU A 550 6.58 4.56 4.31
CA LEU A 550 7.97 4.99 4.31
C LEU A 550 8.67 4.73 2.96
N SER A 551 9.67 5.56 2.67
CA SER A 551 10.61 5.38 1.54
C SER A 551 11.91 4.75 2.04
N GLU A 552 12.80 4.34 1.13
CA GLU A 552 14.14 3.81 1.48
C GLU A 552 15.01 4.86 2.18
N ASN A 553 14.64 6.14 2.05
CA ASN A 553 15.32 7.27 2.68
C ASN A 553 14.80 7.56 4.10
N CYS A 554 13.77 6.87 4.58
CA CYS A 554 13.22 7.10 5.92
C CYS A 554 14.03 6.34 6.96
N PHE A 555 14.56 7.05 7.97
CA PHE A 555 15.47 6.45 8.94
C PHE A 555 14.90 5.32 9.81
N PRO A 556 13.59 5.26 10.14
CA PRO A 556 13.03 4.07 10.77
C PRO A 556 13.25 2.80 9.92
N GLU A 557 13.07 2.91 8.60
CA GLU A 557 13.28 1.82 7.64
C GLU A 557 14.77 1.53 7.42
N VAL A 558 15.59 2.56 7.26
CA VAL A 558 17.06 2.43 7.12
C VAL A 558 17.63 1.60 8.28
N ALA A 559 17.19 1.88 9.51
CA ALA A 559 17.63 1.17 10.69
C ALA A 559 17.17 -0.29 10.67
N ILE A 560 15.86 -0.55 10.79
CA ILE A 560 15.34 -1.90 11.06
C ILE A 560 15.21 -2.77 9.81
N GLY A 561 15.08 -2.16 8.62
CA GLY A 561 14.78 -2.87 7.38
C GLY A 561 13.44 -3.59 7.43
N ALA A 562 13.30 -4.64 6.62
CA ALA A 562 12.08 -5.42 6.48
C ALA A 562 11.99 -6.58 7.49
N LEU A 563 12.25 -6.31 8.77
CA LEU A 563 12.13 -7.31 9.84
C LEU A 563 10.74 -7.27 10.50
N PRO A 564 10.17 -8.42 10.91
CA PRO A 564 9.04 -8.46 11.83
C PRO A 564 9.32 -7.63 13.08
N HIS A 565 8.50 -6.60 13.29
CA HIS A 565 8.61 -5.67 14.41
C HIS A 565 7.35 -5.77 15.27
N LEU A 566 7.55 -6.20 16.52
CA LEU A 566 6.50 -6.40 17.50
C LEU A 566 6.63 -5.35 18.60
N TYR A 567 5.50 -4.85 19.10
CA TYR A 567 5.52 -3.78 20.07
C TYR A 567 4.45 -3.98 21.17
N PRO A 568 4.81 -4.57 22.33
CA PRO A 568 3.98 -4.48 23.53
C PRO A 568 3.75 -3.01 23.92
N PHE A 569 2.51 -2.56 23.82
CA PHE A 569 2.12 -1.15 23.87
C PHE A 569 0.88 -0.95 24.76
N ILE A 570 0.78 0.21 25.44
CA ILE A 570 -0.31 0.57 26.39
C ILE A 570 -1.46 1.33 25.73
#